data_AF-K1SSU1-F1
#
_entry.id   AF-K1SSU1-F1
#
_cell.length_a   1.000
_cell.length_b   1.000
_cell.length_c   1.000
_cell.angle_alpha   90.00
_cell.angle_beta   90.00
_cell.angle_gamma   90.00
#
_symmetry.space_group_name_H-M   'P 1'
#
loop_
_entity.id
_entity.type
_entity.pdbx_description
1 polymer ?
#
loop_
_entity_poly.entity_id
_entity_poly.type
_entity_poly.pdbx_seq_one_letter_code
_entity_poly.pdbx_strand_id
1 'polypeptide(L)' 'VRDDIRDEFKCCNVYAKDKCKKCFAKFYCSGGCAANSYNFHGNINDAYDIGCELQRKRIECAIMLKAAEAAEASEE' A
#
# COMPACT_ATOMS: atom_id res chain seq x y z
N VAL A 1 27.69 9.01 8.30
CA VAL A 1 26.38 8.40 7.93
C VAL A 1 25.69 9.34 6.95
N ARG A 2 24.92 8.85 5.97
CA ARG A 2 24.13 9.70 5.04
C ARG A 2 22.78 10.04 5.67
N ASP A 3 22.78 11.03 6.56
CA ASP A 3 21.60 11.42 7.33
C ASP A 3 20.48 11.98 6.45
N ASP A 4 20.84 12.64 5.36
CA ASP A 4 19.93 13.15 4.33
C ASP A 4 19.06 12.04 3.71
N ILE A 5 19.69 10.94 3.28
CA ILE A 5 18.99 9.79 2.70
C ILE A 5 18.13 9.12 3.78
N ARG A 6 18.70 8.90 4.97
CA ARG A 6 17.95 8.28 6.07
C ARG A 6 16.68 9.07 6.38
N ASP A 7 16.78 10.39 6.45
CA ASP A 7 15.66 11.25 6.81
C ASP A 7 14.62 11.34 5.68
N GLU A 8 15.03 11.26 4.41
CA GLU A 8 14.10 11.08 3.28
C GLU A 8 13.31 9.77 3.39
N PHE A 9 13.99 8.65 3.68
CA PHE A 9 13.34 7.34 3.83
C PHE A 9 12.40 7.26 5.04
N LYS A 10 12.67 7.99 6.13
CA LYS A 10 11.73 8.09 7.27
C LYS A 10 10.39 8.67 6.84
N CYS A 11 10.38 9.60 5.88
CA CYS A 11 9.17 10.20 5.31
C CYS A 11 8.48 9.32 4.26
N CYS A 12 9.13 8.25 3.77
CA CYS A 12 8.54 7.33 2.81
C CYS A 12 7.62 6.30 3.51
N ASN A 13 6.48 6.76 4.00
CA ASN A 13 5.53 5.92 4.73
C ASN A 13 4.06 6.26 4.43
N VAL A 14 3.17 5.37 4.86
CA VAL A 14 1.72 5.44 4.61
C VAL A 14 1.05 6.70 5.18
N TYR A 15 1.60 7.30 6.24
CA TYR A 15 1.04 8.49 6.88
C TYR A 15 1.48 9.79 6.20
N ALA A 16 2.65 9.79 5.55
CA ALA A 16 3.20 10.97 4.89
C ALA A 16 2.60 11.21 3.50
N LYS A 17 2.37 10.14 2.73
CA LYS A 17 1.87 10.21 1.34
C LYS A 17 0.39 10.61 1.28
N ASP A 18 0.06 11.71 0.60
CA ASP A 18 -1.32 12.21 0.53
C ASP A 18 -2.31 11.24 -0.11
N LYS A 19 -1.90 10.53 -1.17
CA LYS A 19 -2.71 9.46 -1.80
C LYS A 19 -3.03 8.34 -0.79
N CYS A 20 -2.09 8.00 0.09
CA CYS A 20 -2.27 6.95 1.09
C CYS A 20 -3.21 7.35 2.22
N LYS A 21 -3.20 8.61 2.66
CA LYS A 21 -4.09 9.11 3.74
C LYS A 21 -5.57 8.86 3.45
N LYS A 22 -5.96 8.97 2.17
CA LYS A 22 -7.33 8.79 1.65
C LYS A 22 -7.64 7.39 1.12
N CYS A 23 -6.69 6.44 1.19
CA CYS A 23 -6.85 5.09 0.63
C CYS A 23 -7.45 4.13 1.65
N PHE A 24 -8.48 3.37 1.26
CA PHE A 24 -9.09 2.34 2.13
C PHE A 24 -8.10 1.23 2.49
N ALA A 25 -7.19 0.90 1.56
CA ALA A 25 -6.24 -0.18 1.69
C ALA A 25 -5.00 0.17 2.54
N LYS A 26 -4.90 1.39 3.08
CA LYS A 26 -3.64 1.91 3.67
C LYS A 26 -3.05 1.03 4.78
N PHE A 27 -3.91 0.43 5.61
CA PHE A 27 -3.47 -0.46 6.69
C PHE A 27 -3.27 -1.92 6.26
N TYR A 28 -3.69 -2.28 5.04
CA TYR A 28 -3.40 -3.57 4.44
C TYR A 28 -2.14 -3.54 3.56
N CYS A 29 -1.85 -2.43 2.89
CA CYS A 29 -0.75 -2.33 1.92
C CYS A 29 0.50 -1.60 2.41
N SER A 30 0.44 -0.93 3.56
CA SER A 30 1.57 -0.23 4.20
C SER A 30 2.26 0.86 3.36
N GLY A 31 1.60 1.37 2.30
CA GLY A 31 2.09 2.53 1.53
C GLY A 31 2.85 2.22 0.23
N GLY A 32 2.92 0.94 -0.19
CA GLY A 32 3.43 0.56 -1.51
C GLY A 32 4.95 0.37 -1.58
N CYS A 33 5.49 0.35 -2.81
CA CYS A 33 6.90 0.03 -3.08
C CYS A 33 7.72 1.28 -3.44
N ALA A 34 8.72 1.59 -2.62
CA ALA A 34 9.62 2.73 -2.84
C ALA A 34 10.42 2.62 -4.15
N ALA A 35 10.87 1.41 -4.51
CA ALA A 35 11.62 1.18 -5.75
C ALA A 35 10.79 1.50 -7.00
N ASN A 36 9.52 1.07 -7.03
CA ASN A 36 8.62 1.45 -8.12
C ASN A 36 8.38 2.96 -8.14
N SER A 37 8.14 3.60 -6.99
CA SER A 37 8.00 5.05 -6.95
C SER A 37 9.19 5.76 -7.57
N TYR A 38 10.41 5.36 -7.20
CA TYR A 38 11.63 5.94 -7.74
C TYR A 38 11.78 5.69 -9.24
N ASN A 39 11.54 4.46 -9.71
CA ASN A 39 11.68 4.10 -11.12
C ASN A 39 10.72 4.89 -12.04
N PHE A 40 9.51 5.20 -11.57
CA PHE A 40 8.49 5.86 -12.38
C PHE A 40 8.38 7.38 -12.18
N HIS A 41 8.80 7.92 -11.03
CA HIS A 41 8.64 9.36 -10.71
C HIS A 41 9.95 10.05 -10.31
N GLY A 42 11.07 9.32 -10.26
CA GLY A 42 12.36 9.85 -9.80
C GLY A 42 12.42 10.21 -8.32
N ASN A 43 11.40 9.83 -7.53
CA ASN A 43 11.34 10.09 -6.09
C ASN A 43 10.66 8.93 -5.35
N ILE A 44 11.05 8.68 -4.09
CA ILE A 44 10.46 7.59 -3.28
C ILE A 44 9.17 7.98 -2.57
N ASN A 45 8.84 9.29 -2.54
CA ASN A 45 7.73 9.83 -1.76
C ASN A 45 6.39 9.85 -2.51
N ASP A 46 6.37 9.57 -3.80
CA ASP A 46 5.12 9.36 -4.56
C ASP A 46 4.58 7.93 -4.41
N ALA A 47 3.39 7.68 -4.93
CA ALA A 47 2.80 6.36 -5.05
C ALA A 47 2.61 6.01 -6.52
N TYR A 48 3.05 4.80 -6.90
CA TYR A 48 2.88 4.28 -8.25
C TYR A 48 1.45 3.78 -8.48
N ASP A 49 0.67 4.55 -9.24
CA ASP A 49 -0.78 4.39 -9.34
C ASP A 49 -1.23 3.01 -9.84
N ILE A 50 -0.61 2.49 -10.90
CA ILE A 50 -0.94 1.14 -11.41
C ILE A 50 -0.66 0.08 -10.33
N GLY A 51 0.47 0.19 -9.63
CA GLY A 51 0.79 -0.71 -8.53
C GLY A 51 -0.21 -0.61 -7.38
N CYS A 52 -0.71 0.60 -7.09
CA CYS A 52 -1.74 0.83 -6.08
C CYS A 52 -3.08 0.20 -6.47
N GLU A 53 -3.53 0.32 -7.73
CA GLU A 53 -4.78 -0.31 -8.17
C GLU A 53 -4.71 -1.84 -8.11
N LEU A 54 -3.61 -2.43 -8.58
CA LEU A 54 -3.40 -3.87 -8.49
C LEU A 54 -3.42 -4.35 -7.04
N GLN A 55 -2.77 -3.61 -6.13
CA GLN A 55 -2.76 -3.97 -4.72
C GLN A 55 -4.13 -3.80 -4.06
N ARG A 56 -4.90 -2.75 -4.39
CA ARG A 56 -6.27 -2.58 -3.92
C ARG A 56 -7.15 -3.77 -4.32
N LYS A 57 -7.10 -4.18 -5.59
CA LYS A 57 -7.88 -5.32 -6.07
C LYS A 57 -7.47 -6.63 -5.38
N ARG A 58 -6.17 -6.88 -5.18
CA ARG A 58 -5.69 -8.05 -4.43
C ARG A 58 -6.25 -8.10 -3.01
N ILE A 59 -6.34 -6.94 -2.35
CA ILE A 59 -6.90 -6.83 -1.00
C ILE A 59 -8.41 -7.08 -1.01
N GLU A 60 -9.15 -6.51 -1.95
CA GLU A 60 -10.58 -6.80 -2.13
C GLU A 60 -10.84 -8.31 -2.31
N CYS A 61 -10.08 -8.97 -3.19
CA CYS A 61 -10.16 -10.41 -3.40
C CYS A 61 -9.86 -11.19 -2.12
N ALA A 62 -8.80 -10.84 -1.38
CA ALA A 62 -8.42 -11.51 -0.15
C ALA A 62 -9.49 -11.38 0.95
N ILE A 63 -10.08 -10.19 1.10
CA ILE A 63 -11.19 -9.94 2.03
C ILE A 63 -12.40 -10.79 1.66
N MET A 64 -12.74 -10.86 0.37
CA MET A 64 -13.87 -11.67 -0.09
C MET A 64 -13.66 -13.17 0.17
N LEU A 65 -12.45 -13.70 -0.07
CA LEU A 65 -12.13 -15.09 0.24
C LEU A 65 -12.38 -15.39 1.73
N LYS A 66 -11.94 -14.50 2.63
CA LYS A 66 -12.20 -14.65 4.07
C LYS A 66 -13.67 -14.50 4.45
N ALA A 67 -14.42 -13.64 3.77
CA ALA A 67 -15.86 -13.54 3.97
C ALA A 67 -16.59 -14.80 3.53
N ALA A 68 -16.20 -15.40 2.40
CA ALA A 68 -16.77 -16.66 1.90
C ALA A 68 -16.47 -17.82 2.86
N GLU A 69 -15.21 -18.00 3.27
CA GLU A 69 -14.81 -19.01 4.27
C GLU A 69 -15.62 -18.88 5.58
N ALA A 70 -15.84 -17.65 6.04
CA ALA A 70 -16.61 -17.39 7.27
C ALA A 70 -18.11 -17.65 7.10
N ALA A 71 -18.68 -17.41 5.92
CA ALA A 71 -20.08 -17.70 5.63
C ALA A 71 -20.33 -19.20 5.60
N GLU A 72 -19.48 -19.96 4.89
CA GLU A 72 -19.56 -21.43 4.83
C GLU A 72 -19.45 -22.05 6.23
N ALA A 73 -18.50 -21.59 7.05
CA ALA A 73 -18.32 -22.08 8.42
C ALA A 73 -19.47 -21.73 9.38
N SER A 74 -20.36 -20.80 9.01
CA SER A 74 -21.53 -20.43 9.83
C SER A 74 -22.81 -21.20 9.45
N GLU A 75 -22.79 -21.91 8.33
CA GLU A 75 -23.89 -22.74 7.83
C GLU A 75 -23.77 -24.22 8.23
N GLU A 76 -22.58 -24.66 8.67
CA GLU A 76 -22.32 -25.95 9.34
C GLU A 76 -22.64 -25.91 10.85
#